data_AF-A0A2G2Z2G0-F1
#
_entry.id   AF-A0A2G2Z2G0-F1
#
_cell.length_a   1.000
_cell.length_b   1.000
_cell.length_c   1.000
_cell.angle_alpha   90.00
_cell.angle_beta   90.00
_cell.angle_gamma   90.00
#
_symmetry.space_group_name_H-M   'P 1'
#
loop_
_entity.id
_entity.type
_entity.pdbx_description
1 polymer ?
#
loop_
_entity_poly.entity_id
_entity_poly.type
_entity_poly.pdbx_seq_one_letter_code
_entity_poly.pdbx_strand_id
1 'polypeptide(L)'
;MAASNHAQSSPIPFIKNPEEIPWVKNGAEYVVESTGVFTDNDKTAAHLKGGSKKVIISAPSKDVPMFAVGVNEKEYKPKLNVVSNCNTPHFGLE
;
A
#
# COMPACT_ATOMS: atom_id res chain seq x y z
N MET A 1 7.22 -32.45 -10.41
CA MET A 1 7.31 -30.98 -10.56
C MET A 1 6.04 -30.41 -9.96
N ALA A 2 6.13 -29.76 -8.80
CA ALA A 2 4.95 -29.28 -8.08
C ALA A 2 4.35 -28.08 -8.82
N ALA A 3 3.03 -28.11 -9.02
CA ALA A 3 2.26 -27.04 -9.61
C ALA A 3 2.45 -25.73 -8.83
N SER A 4 2.66 -24.64 -9.56
CA SER A 4 2.65 -23.28 -9.04
C SER A 4 1.34 -23.04 -8.27
N ASN A 5 1.46 -22.76 -6.97
CA ASN A 5 0.38 -22.26 -6.13
C ASN A 5 -0.05 -20.87 -6.64
N HIS A 6 -0.85 -20.82 -7.69
CA HIS A 6 -1.77 -19.71 -7.87
C HIS A 6 -2.77 -19.82 -6.72
N ALA A 7 -2.65 -18.92 -5.74
CA ALA A 7 -3.63 -18.77 -4.68
C ALA A 7 -5.03 -18.75 -5.32
N GLN A 8 -5.87 -19.72 -4.95
CA GLN A 8 -7.27 -19.72 -5.35
C GLN A 8 -7.88 -18.40 -4.84
N SER A 9 -8.22 -17.47 -5.74
CA SER A 9 -8.85 -16.22 -5.35
C SER A 9 -10.26 -16.54 -4.83
N SER A 10 -10.43 -16.54 -3.51
CA SER A 10 -11.77 -16.47 -2.92
C SER A 10 -12.44 -15.18 -3.40
N PRO A 11 -13.78 -15.15 -3.63
CA PRO A 11 -14.48 -13.91 -3.94
C PRO A 11 -14.19 -12.91 -2.81
N ILE A 12 -13.55 -11.79 -3.14
CA ILE A 12 -13.30 -10.73 -2.15
C ILE A 12 -14.59 -9.92 -2.05
N PRO A 13 -15.30 -9.98 -0.93
CA PRO A 13 -16.53 -9.20 -0.77
C PRO A 13 -16.21 -7.70 -0.86
N PHE A 14 -17.19 -6.91 -1.32
CA PHE A 14 -17.06 -5.46 -1.31
C PHE A 14 -17.06 -4.96 0.14
N ILE A 15 -15.87 -4.68 0.67
CA ILE A 15 -15.65 -4.19 2.02
C ILE A 15 -15.21 -2.74 1.92
N LYS A 16 -15.93 -1.84 2.61
CA LYS A 16 -15.61 -0.39 2.61
C LYS A 16 -14.46 -0.04 3.56
N ASN A 17 -14.37 -0.75 4.69
CA ASN A 17 -13.43 -0.45 5.75
C ASN A 17 -12.16 -1.30 5.58
N PRO A 18 -10.98 -0.70 5.37
CA PRO A 18 -9.73 -1.44 5.16
C PRO A 18 -9.36 -2.43 6.27
N GLU A 19 -9.73 -2.13 7.51
CA GLU A 19 -9.44 -2.96 8.68
C GLU A 19 -10.26 -4.26 8.75
N GLU A 20 -11.38 -4.32 8.02
CA GLU A 20 -12.24 -5.51 7.93
C GLU A 20 -11.78 -6.47 6.82
N ILE A 21 -10.85 -6.04 5.95
CA ILE A 21 -10.38 -6.86 4.83
C ILE A 21 -9.40 -7.92 5.38
N PRO A 22 -9.66 -9.22 5.16
CA PRO A 22 -8.82 -10.28 5.70
C PRO A 22 -7.58 -10.51 4.83
N TRP A 23 -6.65 -9.54 4.80
CA TRP A 23 -5.48 -9.54 3.92
C TRP A 23 -4.65 -10.82 4.05
N VAL A 24 -4.36 -11.23 5.28
CA VAL A 24 -3.57 -12.44 5.59
C VAL A 24 -4.26 -13.71 5.07
N LYS A 25 -5.59 -13.81 5.23
CA LYS A 25 -6.36 -14.98 4.76
C LYS A 25 -6.26 -15.14 3.24
N ASN A 26 -6.12 -14.02 2.52
CA ASN A 26 -5.99 -14.00 1.07
C ASN A 26 -4.52 -14.04 0.61
N GLY A 27 -3.55 -14.17 1.52
CA GLY A 27 -2.11 -14.19 1.20
C GLY A 27 -1.54 -12.83 0.81
N ALA A 28 -2.27 -11.73 1.06
CA ALA A 28 -1.82 -10.38 0.76
C ALA A 28 -1.02 -9.80 1.93
N GLU A 29 0.30 -9.74 1.77
CA GLU A 29 1.19 -9.11 2.76
C GLU A 29 1.48 -7.64 2.43
N TYR A 30 1.46 -7.29 1.14
CA TYR A 30 1.67 -5.95 0.63
C TYR A 30 0.38 -5.49 -0.03
N VAL A 31 -0.11 -4.32 0.37
CA VAL A 31 -1.34 -3.73 -0.16
C VAL A 31 -1.00 -2.45 -0.91
N VAL A 32 -1.58 -2.29 -2.10
CA VAL A 32 -1.54 -1.02 -2.83
C VAL A 32 -2.86 -0.30 -2.60
N GLU A 33 -2.79 0.84 -1.93
CA GLU A 33 -3.93 1.69 -1.66
C GLU A 33 -4.16 2.63 -2.85
N SER A 34 -5.16 2.27 -3.67
CA SER A 34 -5.50 2.94 -4.93
C SER A 34 -6.94 3.46 -4.99
N THR A 35 -7.62 3.55 -3.86
CA THR A 35 -8.95 4.17 -3.79
C THR A 35 -8.88 5.70 -3.85
N GLY A 36 -7.74 6.28 -3.44
CA GLY A 36 -7.55 7.73 -3.30
C GLY A 36 -8.19 8.33 -2.04
N VAL A 37 -8.82 7.51 -1.19
CA VAL A 37 -9.52 7.95 0.04
C VAL A 37 -8.60 7.88 1.26
N PHE A 38 -7.78 6.83 1.35
CA PHE A 38 -6.87 6.57 2.47
C PHE A 38 -5.45 6.97 2.10
N THR A 39 -5.14 8.27 2.17
CA THR A 39 -3.86 8.82 1.68
C THR A 39 -2.97 9.40 2.77
N ASP A 40 -3.45 9.49 4.00
CA ASP A 40 -2.67 9.89 5.18
C ASP A 40 -2.27 8.67 6.02
N ASN A 41 -1.31 8.83 6.92
CA ASN A 41 -0.73 7.72 7.69
C ASN A 41 -1.81 7.00 8.52
N ASP A 42 -2.62 7.76 9.25
CA ASP A 42 -3.64 7.23 10.15
C ASP A 42 -4.72 6.42 9.42
N LYS A 43 -5.22 6.94 8.30
CA LYS A 43 -6.20 6.22 7.47
C LYS A 43 -5.60 4.98 6.83
N THR A 44 -4.38 5.07 6.33
CA THR A 44 -3.72 3.96 5.64
C THR A 44 -3.34 2.84 6.62
N ALA A 45 -3.10 3.17 7.89
CA ALA A 45 -2.85 2.19 8.95
C ALA A 45 -4.02 1.22 9.17
N ALA A 46 -5.25 1.54 8.72
CA ALA A 46 -6.37 0.60 8.77
C ALA A 46 -6.09 -0.70 8.00
N HIS A 47 -5.34 -0.66 6.90
CA HIS A 47 -4.91 -1.87 6.18
C HIS A 47 -3.96 -2.75 7.01
N LEU A 48 -3.13 -2.13 7.85
CA LEU A 48 -2.22 -2.86 8.74
C LEU A 48 -3.01 -3.60 9.82
N LYS A 49 -4.10 -3.00 10.32
CA LYS A 49 -5.02 -3.67 11.27
C LYS A 49 -5.70 -4.89 10.64
N GLY A 50 -6.02 -4.84 9.34
CA GLY A 50 -6.49 -6.01 8.56
C GLY A 50 -5.43 -7.10 8.36
N GLY A 51 -4.21 -6.87 8.84
CA GLY A 51 -3.12 -7.85 8.88
C GLY A 51 -2.11 -7.74 7.73
N SER A 52 -2.21 -6.73 6.86
CA SER A 52 -1.14 -6.46 5.90
C SER A 52 0.14 -6.04 6.62
N LYS A 53 1.30 -6.33 6.02
CA LYS A 53 2.62 -5.98 6.58
C LYS A 53 3.12 -4.62 6.07
N LYS A 54 2.72 -4.25 4.85
CA LYS A 54 3.12 -2.99 4.23
C LYS A 54 2.04 -2.46 3.32
N VAL A 55 1.90 -1.13 3.29
CA VAL A 55 0.96 -0.43 2.42
C VAL A 55 1.70 0.58 1.55
N ILE A 56 1.38 0.58 0.26
CA ILE A 56 1.90 1.51 -0.74
C ILE A 56 0.75 2.36 -1.24
N ILE A 57 0.80 3.65 -0.97
CA ILE A 57 -0.22 4.62 -1.42
C ILE A 57 0.12 5.02 -2.87
N SER A 58 -0.82 4.87 -3.79
CA SER A 58 -0.62 5.26 -5.21
C SER A 58 -0.98 6.73 -5.49
N ALA A 59 -1.09 7.54 -4.44
CA ALA A 59 -1.49 8.94 -4.48
C ALA A 59 -0.58 9.78 -3.55
N PRO A 60 -0.55 11.10 -3.74
CA PRO A 60 0.22 11.99 -2.88
C PRO A 60 -0.25 11.89 -1.43
N SER A 61 0.72 11.85 -0.52
CA SER A 61 0.46 11.85 0.92
C SER A 61 1.09 13.09 1.55
N LYS A 62 0.48 13.59 2.62
CA LYS A 62 0.96 14.77 3.34
C LYS A 62 2.02 14.42 4.39
N ASP A 63 1.98 13.21 4.91
CA ASP A 63 2.68 12.78 6.13
C ASP A 63 3.38 11.41 5.99
N VAL A 64 3.18 10.72 4.86
CA VAL A 64 3.86 9.46 4.54
C VAL A 64 5.07 9.72 3.64
N PRO A 65 6.25 9.13 3.94
CA PRO A 65 7.42 9.22 3.07
C PRO A 65 7.12 8.80 1.62
N MET A 66 7.53 9.63 0.68
CA MET A 66 7.25 9.49 -0.73
C MET A 66 8.51 9.13 -1.50
N PHE A 67 8.42 8.08 -2.32
CA PHE A 67 9.52 7.58 -3.11
C PHE A 67 9.12 7.51 -4.58
N ALA A 68 9.93 8.08 -5.45
CA ALA A 68 9.84 7.94 -6.89
C ALA A 68 11.03 7.10 -7.38
N VAL A 69 10.72 6.04 -8.11
CA VAL A 69 11.74 5.18 -8.74
C VAL A 69 12.52 5.98 -9.77
N GLY A 70 13.85 5.96 -9.66
CA GLY A 70 14.78 6.74 -10.46
C GLY A 70 15.12 8.12 -9.89
N VAL A 71 14.53 8.50 -8.74
CA VAL A 71 14.73 9.82 -8.10
C VAL A 71 15.34 9.65 -6.71
N ASN A 72 14.61 9.01 -5.78
CA ASN A 72 14.98 8.92 -4.37
C ASN A 72 14.70 7.53 -3.75
N GLU A 73 14.50 6.48 -4.56
CA GLU A 73 14.22 5.12 -4.08
C GLU A 73 15.32 4.55 -3.19
N LYS A 74 16.56 5.05 -3.32
CA LYS A 74 17.71 4.64 -2.49
C LYS A 74 17.58 5.08 -1.03
N GLU A 75 16.73 6.06 -0.75
CA GLU A 75 16.46 6.55 0.61
C GLU A 75 15.43 5.70 1.36
N TYR A 76 14.75 4.78 0.64
CA TYR A 76 13.76 3.89 1.22
C TYR A 76 14.37 3.01 2.33
N LYS A 77 13.65 2.91 3.44
CA LYS A 77 14.02 2.06 4.58
C LYS A 77 13.00 0.94 4.73
N PRO A 78 13.42 -0.35 4.75
CA PRO A 78 12.50 -1.48 4.86
C PRO A 78 11.53 -1.44 6.05
N LYS A 79 11.93 -0.76 7.14
CA LYS A 79 11.12 -0.55 8.35
C LYS A 79 9.89 0.36 8.18
N LEU A 80 9.75 1.05 7.04
CA LEU A 80 8.60 1.91 6.79
C LEU A 80 7.39 1.06 6.39
N ASN A 81 6.40 0.93 7.28
CA ASN A 81 5.22 0.09 7.01
C ASN A 81 4.25 0.75 6.02
N VAL A 82 4.31 2.07 5.87
CA VAL A 82 3.50 2.84 4.92
C VAL A 82 4.42 3.74 4.12
N VAL A 83 4.27 3.74 2.79
CA VAL A 83 5.02 4.59 1.85
C VAL A 83 4.08 5.08 0.74
N SER A 84 4.40 6.21 0.12
CA SER A 84 3.74 6.67 -1.10
C SER A 84 4.65 6.48 -2.32
N ASN A 85 4.08 5.98 -3.42
CA ASN A 85 4.75 5.83 -4.71
C ASN A 85 4.22 6.84 -5.77
N CYS A 86 3.60 7.93 -5.33
CA CYS A 86 3.06 8.92 -6.25
C CYS A 86 3.94 10.16 -6.25
N ASN A 87 4.24 10.68 -7.44
CA ASN A 87 4.90 11.96 -7.64
C ASN A 87 3.83 13.04 -7.94
N THR A 88 3.49 13.86 -6.95
CA THR A 88 2.90 15.17 -7.26
C THR A 88 3.97 16.11 -7.81
N PRO A 89 3.62 17.11 -8.65
CA PRO A 89 4.56 18.11 -9.16
C PRO A 89 5.05 19.09 -8.07
N HIS A 90 5.08 18.67 -6.79
CA HIS A 90 5.79 19.42 -5.75
C HIS A 90 7.31 19.30 -5.88
N PHE A 91 7.81 18.47 -6.80
CA PHE A 91 9.04 18.78 -7.53
C PHE A 91 8.71 19.93 -8.48
N GLY A 92 8.98 21.17 -8.03
CA GLY A 92 8.82 22.37 -8.83
C GLY A 92 9.58 22.27 -10.16
N LEU A 93 8.87 21.79 -11.18
CA LEU A 93 9.11 22.20 -12.55
C LEU A 93 8.55 23.62 -12.64
N GLU A 94 9.44 24.59 -12.45
CA GLU A 94 9.53 25.68 -13.42
C GLU A 94 10.13 25.13 -14.72
#